data_AF-T1PBJ1-F1
#
_entry.id   AF-T1PBJ1-F1
#
_cell.length_a   1.000
_cell.length_b   1.000
_cell.length_c   1.000
_cell.angle_alpha   90.00
_cell.angle_beta   90.00
_cell.angle_gamma   90.00
#
_symmetry.space_group_name_H-M   'P 1'
#
loop_
_entity.id
_entity.type
_entity.pdbx_description
1 polymer ?
#
loop_
_entity_poly.entity_id
_entity_poly.type
_entity_poly.pdbx_seq_one_letter_code
_entity_poly.pdbx_strand_id
1 'polypeptide(L)'
;MSSTRLSIPNVDNETLDGNAISKKDQILERLNKRNKERQNYLDVKLEQRNKETSDAEGVDYFSQAFADKVREIEARIKNLSETSAKKNPGENSSIDLARHFTEITLEIQELQRYLTNSTMFLTDFKIKACQSIVNDLLQSCEEAKVKLMPKKKFGFSGRKVTPKPCLNPKLSKTDNVDGAEKNEHISTITGSKVSWTLSNRTNEYICLKGDEVHSKDITIAHLQNCFVELQGPAGSVQISHCSNSTFLCGPIARSLFADFCTNSTLSAACQQMRLHSSEQCQIYLHVTCRAIIEDCSKIGVAPYNYDYTGIDEDYNHAKINKEVNNYTDIADFNWLSSEVASPNWHLIKDFHAINWVQKRQEFLTRNMDNASL
;
A
#
# COMPACT_ATOMS: atom_id res chain seq x y z
N MET A 1 42.56 27.52 92.63
CA MET A 1 41.64 28.66 92.43
C MET A 1 41.35 28.78 90.94
N SER A 2 40.09 29.08 90.62
CA SER A 2 39.40 28.90 89.34
C SER A 2 39.81 29.82 88.17
N SER A 3 39.29 29.44 86.99
CA SER A 3 38.75 30.33 85.92
C SER A 3 39.74 30.96 84.93
N THR A 4 39.51 31.08 83.60
CA THR A 4 38.37 30.84 82.70
C THR A 4 38.91 30.70 81.26
N ARG A 5 38.29 29.83 80.43
CA ARG A 5 38.55 29.63 78.99
C ARG A 5 37.62 30.55 78.19
N LEU A 6 38.14 31.37 77.27
CA LEU A 6 37.37 32.17 76.31
C LEU A 6 37.55 31.58 74.90
N SER A 7 36.45 31.14 74.31
CA SER A 7 36.34 30.61 72.94
C SER A 7 35.96 31.73 71.98
N ILE A 8 36.68 31.86 70.86
CA ILE A 8 36.31 32.70 69.71
C ILE A 8 35.70 31.78 68.64
N PRO A 9 34.55 32.11 68.03
CA PRO A 9 34.00 31.30 66.94
C PRO A 9 34.72 31.63 65.63
N ASN A 10 35.19 30.59 64.93
CA ASN A 10 35.70 30.66 63.58
C ASN A 10 34.49 30.65 62.63
N VAL A 11 34.36 31.67 61.77
CA VAL A 11 33.27 31.78 60.80
C VAL A 11 33.71 31.09 59.51
N ASP A 12 32.92 30.11 59.08
CA ASP A 12 33.10 29.30 57.87
C ASP A 12 33.17 30.16 56.60
N ASN A 13 34.23 30.01 55.80
CA ASN A 13 34.41 30.72 54.53
C ASN A 13 34.68 29.78 53.33
N GLU A 14 34.36 28.48 53.44
CA GLU A 14 34.58 27.49 52.38
C GLU A 14 33.31 27.12 51.57
N THR A 15 32.13 27.59 51.96
CA THR A 15 30.85 27.18 51.35
C THR A 15 30.34 28.08 50.22
N LEU A 16 31.02 29.20 49.93
CA LEU A 16 30.56 30.18 48.94
C LEU A 16 31.06 29.92 47.51
N ASP A 17 32.24 29.31 47.34
CA ASP A 17 32.92 29.23 46.03
C ASP A 17 32.47 28.02 45.17
N GLY A 18 32.24 26.86 45.78
CA GLY A 18 31.72 25.66 45.09
C GLY A 18 30.30 25.84 44.52
N ASN A 19 29.50 26.67 45.17
CA ASN A 19 28.14 27.01 44.74
C ASN A 19 28.12 27.95 43.51
N ALA A 20 29.14 28.79 43.35
CA ALA A 20 29.24 29.72 42.22
C ALA A 20 29.72 29.00 40.93
N ILE A 21 30.65 28.05 41.06
CA ILE A 21 31.15 27.21 39.96
C ILE A 21 30.04 26.30 39.44
N SER A 22 29.31 25.60 40.34
CA SER A 22 28.17 24.75 39.97
C SER A 22 27.05 25.53 39.27
N LYS A 23 26.78 26.77 39.70
CA LYS A 23 25.80 27.64 39.02
C LYS A 23 26.26 28.08 37.63
N LYS A 24 27.54 28.39 37.43
CA LYS A 24 28.09 28.72 36.11
C LYS A 24 28.01 27.54 35.15
N ASP A 25 28.32 26.34 35.61
CA ASP A 25 28.22 25.12 34.80
C ASP A 25 26.76 24.81 34.43
N GLN A 26 25.83 24.95 35.38
CA GLN A 26 24.39 24.83 35.09
C GLN A 26 23.88 25.87 34.09
N ILE A 27 24.41 27.10 34.14
CA ILE A 27 24.05 28.16 33.19
C ILE A 27 24.62 27.85 31.80
N LEU A 28 25.86 27.39 31.72
CA LEU A 28 26.53 27.03 30.46
C LEU A 28 25.85 25.82 29.80
N GLU A 29 25.46 24.82 30.59
CA GLU A 29 24.72 23.66 30.13
C GLU A 29 23.32 24.05 29.61
N ARG A 30 22.60 24.92 30.32
CA ARG A 30 21.31 25.48 29.85
C ARG A 30 21.44 26.32 28.58
N LEU A 31 22.57 26.99 28.40
CA LEU A 31 22.83 27.80 27.20
C LEU A 31 23.16 26.91 26.00
N ASN A 32 24.01 25.89 26.20
CA ASN A 32 24.33 24.89 25.19
C ASN A 32 23.10 24.07 24.79
N LYS A 33 22.24 23.71 25.75
CA LYS A 33 20.96 23.05 25.51
C LYS A 33 20.05 23.92 24.64
N ARG A 34 19.86 25.20 24.98
CA ARG A 34 19.07 26.16 24.17
C ARG A 34 19.64 26.39 22.78
N ASN A 35 20.96 26.45 22.63
CA ASN A 35 21.59 26.60 21.32
C ASN A 35 21.40 25.34 20.47
N LYS A 36 21.51 24.15 21.06
CA LYS A 36 21.24 22.88 20.39
C LYS A 36 19.75 22.74 20.02
N GLU A 37 18.84 23.16 20.90
CA GLU A 37 17.39 23.21 20.65
C GLU A 37 17.04 24.18 19.53
N ARG A 38 17.66 25.37 19.50
CA ARG A 38 17.47 26.36 18.43
C ARG A 38 18.00 25.85 17.10
N GLN A 39 19.14 25.18 17.10
CA GLN A 39 19.71 24.56 15.91
C GLN A 39 18.79 23.45 15.38
N ASN A 40 18.33 22.53 16.26
CA ASN A 40 17.37 21.48 15.89
C ASN A 40 16.05 22.06 15.35
N TYR A 41 15.50 23.11 15.96
CA TYR A 41 14.27 23.75 15.46
C TYR A 41 14.45 24.35 14.07
N LEU A 42 15.60 24.99 13.83
CA LEU A 42 15.92 25.54 12.51
C LEU A 42 16.12 24.42 11.50
N ASP A 43 16.80 23.34 11.86
CA ASP A 43 17.04 22.18 11.00
C ASP A 43 15.73 21.48 10.64
N VAL A 44 14.83 21.23 11.61
CA VAL A 44 13.48 20.68 11.37
C VAL A 44 12.66 21.59 10.45
N LYS A 45 12.73 22.91 10.64
CA LYS A 45 12.00 23.87 9.80
C LYS A 45 12.57 23.95 8.38
N LEU A 46 13.89 23.77 8.23
CA LEU A 46 14.57 23.69 6.95
C LEU A 46 14.22 22.38 6.23
N GLU A 47 14.21 21.26 6.94
CA GLU A 47 13.76 19.96 6.43
C GLU A 47 12.29 20.00 6.02
N GLN A 48 11.41 20.65 6.79
CA GLN A 48 10.00 20.81 6.43
C GLN A 48 9.82 21.63 5.15
N ARG A 49 10.52 22.76 5.03
CA ARG A 49 10.51 23.56 3.79
C ARG A 49 11.10 22.78 2.61
N ASN A 50 12.19 22.05 2.82
CA ASN A 50 12.78 21.19 1.80
C ASN A 50 11.84 20.05 1.41
N LYS A 51 11.06 19.50 2.34
CA LYS A 51 10.01 18.50 2.08
C LYS A 51 8.86 19.10 1.28
N GLU A 52 8.32 20.25 1.68
CA GLU A 52 7.26 20.97 0.93
C GLU A 52 7.72 21.33 -0.49
N THR A 53 8.98 21.76 -0.64
CA THR A 53 9.58 22.06 -1.94
C THR A 53 9.79 20.78 -2.76
N SER A 54 10.28 19.70 -2.14
CA SER A 54 10.48 18.39 -2.78
C SER A 54 9.16 17.72 -3.18
N ASP A 55 8.10 17.86 -2.37
CA ASP A 55 6.78 17.33 -2.64
C ASP A 55 6.12 18.12 -3.79
N ALA A 56 6.26 19.46 -3.80
CA ALA A 56 5.81 20.30 -4.92
C ALA A 56 6.57 20.01 -6.22
N GLU A 57 7.90 19.91 -6.17
CA GLU A 57 8.74 19.52 -7.31
C GLU A 57 8.38 18.10 -7.80
N GLY A 58 8.10 17.17 -6.89
CA GLY A 58 7.64 15.82 -7.20
C GLY A 58 6.28 15.79 -7.92
N VAL A 59 5.34 16.65 -7.51
CA VAL A 59 4.03 16.79 -8.14
C VAL A 59 4.13 17.39 -9.54
N ASP A 60 4.97 18.40 -9.73
CA ASP A 60 5.17 19.06 -11.03
C ASP A 60 5.92 18.14 -11.99
N TYR A 61 6.98 17.47 -11.53
CA TYR A 61 7.70 16.46 -12.29
C TYR A 61 6.79 15.30 -12.69
N PHE A 62 5.98 14.81 -11.75
CA PHE A 62 4.97 13.79 -12.04
C PHE A 62 4.01 14.25 -13.12
N SER A 63 3.43 15.45 -12.97
CA SER A 63 2.42 15.97 -13.89
C SER A 63 2.98 16.11 -15.31
N GLN A 64 4.22 16.60 -15.44
CA GLN A 64 4.91 16.73 -16.72
C GLN A 64 5.22 15.37 -17.35
N ALA A 65 5.89 14.48 -16.62
CA ALA A 65 6.29 13.16 -17.13
C ALA A 65 5.07 12.30 -17.49
N PHE A 66 4.00 12.36 -16.69
CA PHE A 66 2.74 11.68 -16.96
C PHE A 66 2.10 12.21 -18.25
N ALA A 67 1.98 13.53 -18.39
CA ALA A 67 1.41 14.15 -19.60
C ALA A 67 2.23 13.86 -20.87
N ASP A 68 3.57 13.80 -20.76
CA ASP A 68 4.45 13.46 -21.88
C ASP A 68 4.23 12.02 -22.34
N LYS A 69 4.14 11.07 -21.38
CA LYS A 69 3.87 9.67 -21.70
C LYS A 69 2.47 9.44 -22.27
N VAL A 70 1.45 10.13 -21.75
CA VAL A 70 0.09 10.11 -22.32
C VAL A 70 0.13 10.54 -23.79
N ARG A 71 0.75 11.70 -24.09
CA ARG A 71 0.85 12.21 -25.47
C ARG A 71 1.62 11.26 -26.41
N GLU A 72 2.69 10.65 -25.92
CA GLU A 72 3.48 9.67 -26.68
C GLU A 72 2.63 8.44 -27.07
N ILE A 73 1.89 7.89 -26.11
CA ILE A 73 1.01 6.73 -26.32
C ILE A 73 -0.13 7.08 -27.28
N GLU A 74 -0.80 8.22 -27.09
CA GLU A 74 -1.86 8.70 -28.00
C GLU A 74 -1.36 8.85 -29.43
N ALA A 75 -0.17 9.45 -29.61
CA ALA A 75 0.43 9.60 -30.92
C ALA A 75 0.74 8.25 -31.57
N ARG A 76 1.22 7.26 -30.81
CA ARG A 76 1.46 5.91 -31.33
C ARG A 76 0.18 5.20 -31.74
N ILE A 77 -0.88 5.26 -30.93
CA ILE A 77 -2.20 4.69 -31.26
C ILE A 77 -2.73 5.33 -32.56
N LYS A 78 -2.63 6.66 -32.68
CA LYS A 78 -3.05 7.40 -33.86
C LYS A 78 -2.22 7.04 -35.10
N ASN A 79 -0.89 7.02 -35.00
CA ASN A 79 0.01 6.68 -36.10
C ASN A 79 -0.23 5.26 -36.64
N LEU A 80 -0.51 4.29 -35.76
CA LEU A 80 -0.87 2.93 -36.16
C LEU A 80 -2.22 2.88 -36.89
N SER A 81 -3.19 3.68 -36.44
CA SER A 81 -4.50 3.81 -37.10
C SER A 81 -4.43 4.46 -38.48
N GLU A 82 -3.51 5.40 -38.70
CA GLU A 82 -3.34 6.11 -39.98
C GLU A 82 -2.44 5.36 -40.97
N THR A 83 -1.42 4.65 -40.48
CA THR A 83 -0.47 3.90 -41.33
C THR A 83 -1.11 2.65 -41.91
N SER A 84 -1.96 1.98 -41.14
CA SER A 84 -2.73 0.81 -41.59
C SER A 84 -3.85 1.17 -42.58
N ALA A 85 -4.37 2.40 -42.55
CA ALA A 85 -5.33 2.90 -43.54
C ALA A 85 -4.73 3.15 -44.94
N LYS A 86 -3.40 3.23 -45.06
CA LYS A 86 -2.68 3.60 -46.30
C LYS A 86 -1.96 2.43 -47.01
N LYS A 87 -1.87 1.23 -46.41
CA LYS A 87 -1.18 0.07 -47.01
C LYS A 87 -2.16 -1.07 -47.36
N ASN A 88 -2.01 -1.62 -48.57
CA ASN A 88 -2.74 -2.81 -49.02
C ASN A 88 -2.36 -4.04 -48.16
N PRO A 89 -3.29 -5.01 -47.97
CA PRO A 89 -3.12 -6.10 -47.01
C PRO A 89 -2.15 -7.16 -47.54
N GLY A 90 -0.96 -7.23 -46.95
CA GLY A 90 -0.04 -8.36 -47.03
C GLY A 90 0.03 -9.10 -45.69
N GLU A 91 0.15 -10.43 -45.73
CA GLU A 91 0.04 -11.34 -44.57
C GLU A 91 1.04 -11.03 -43.43
N ASN A 92 2.17 -10.37 -43.72
CA ASN A 92 3.19 -10.00 -42.71
C ASN A 92 2.80 -8.77 -41.85
N SER A 93 1.76 -8.00 -42.21
CA SER A 93 1.33 -6.80 -41.47
C SER A 93 0.59 -7.12 -40.16
N SER A 94 -0.12 -8.26 -40.12
CA SER A 94 -0.97 -8.62 -38.97
C SER A 94 -0.17 -8.99 -37.72
N ILE A 95 1.01 -9.61 -37.89
CA ILE A 95 1.90 -9.99 -36.78
C ILE A 95 2.58 -8.75 -36.20
N ASP A 96 3.00 -7.82 -37.06
CA ASP A 96 3.65 -6.58 -36.65
C ASP A 96 2.68 -5.62 -35.93
N LEU A 97 1.42 -5.55 -36.38
CA LEU A 97 0.35 -4.84 -35.66
C LEU A 97 0.07 -5.45 -34.29
N ALA A 98 -0.02 -6.78 -34.18
CA ALA A 98 -0.21 -7.46 -32.90
C ALA A 98 0.91 -7.16 -31.90
N ARG A 99 2.16 -7.16 -32.38
CA ARG A 99 3.33 -6.78 -31.59
C ARG A 99 3.23 -5.34 -31.11
N HIS A 100 2.92 -4.39 -31.99
CA HIS A 100 2.79 -2.98 -31.63
C HIS A 100 1.66 -2.69 -30.65
N PHE A 101 0.50 -3.35 -30.77
CA PHE A 101 -0.57 -3.23 -29.79
C PHE A 101 -0.17 -3.83 -28.43
N THR A 102 0.63 -4.91 -28.43
CA THR A 102 1.16 -5.49 -27.20
C THR A 102 2.13 -4.53 -26.51
N GLU A 103 3.05 -3.91 -27.27
CA GLU A 103 3.98 -2.89 -26.76
C GLU A 103 3.25 -1.67 -26.17
N ILE A 104 2.26 -1.13 -26.87
CA ILE A 104 1.46 -0.01 -26.37
C ILE A 104 0.70 -0.40 -25.09
N THR A 105 0.19 -1.63 -25.03
CA THR A 105 -0.49 -2.13 -23.82
C THR A 105 0.47 -2.18 -22.63
N LEU A 106 1.71 -2.63 -22.84
CA LEU A 106 2.76 -2.65 -21.81
C LEU A 106 3.13 -1.23 -21.37
N GLU A 107 3.22 -0.27 -22.29
CA GLU A 107 3.49 1.14 -21.97
C GLU A 107 2.36 1.77 -21.14
N ILE A 108 1.10 1.45 -21.45
CA ILE A 108 -0.01 1.93 -20.62
C ILE A 108 -0.01 1.27 -19.24
N GLN A 109 0.37 0.00 -19.12
CA GLN A 109 0.56 -0.66 -17.83
C GLN A 109 1.70 -0.03 -17.02
N GLU A 110 2.80 0.35 -17.68
CA GLU A 110 3.89 1.07 -17.04
C GLU A 110 3.46 2.46 -16.55
N LEU A 111 2.68 3.19 -17.35
CA LEU A 111 2.09 4.47 -16.96
C LEU A 111 1.14 4.32 -15.75
N GLN A 112 0.36 3.24 -15.69
CA GLN A 112 -0.50 2.90 -14.54
C GLN A 112 0.33 2.60 -13.28
N ARG A 113 1.44 1.88 -13.42
CA ARG A 113 2.39 1.61 -12.33
C ARG A 113 3.04 2.90 -11.84
N TYR A 114 3.44 3.78 -12.76
CA TYR A 114 4.00 5.09 -12.43
C TYR A 114 3.03 5.95 -11.61
N LEU A 115 1.75 5.99 -12.00
CA LEU A 115 0.70 6.64 -11.22
C LEU A 115 0.57 6.04 -9.81
N THR A 116 0.54 4.70 -9.70
CA THR A 116 0.40 4.00 -8.42
C THR A 116 1.57 4.30 -7.47
N ASN A 117 2.80 4.29 -7.98
CA ASN A 117 4.00 4.60 -7.19
C ASN A 117 4.07 6.08 -6.78
N SER A 118 3.35 6.95 -7.49
CA SER A 118 3.35 8.40 -7.26
C SER A 118 2.16 8.88 -6.42
N THR A 119 1.23 8.00 -6.02
CA THR A 119 0.03 8.41 -5.25
C THR A 119 0.39 9.08 -3.93
N MET A 120 1.55 8.76 -3.35
CA MET A 120 2.02 9.36 -2.10
C MET A 120 2.22 10.87 -2.16
N PHE A 121 2.29 11.46 -3.37
CA PHE A 121 2.45 12.90 -3.57
C PHE A 121 1.23 13.55 -4.23
N LEU A 122 0.19 12.80 -4.59
CA LEU A 122 -0.93 13.30 -5.38
C LEU A 122 -2.21 13.42 -4.56
N THR A 123 -3.03 14.42 -4.87
CA THR A 123 -4.37 14.56 -4.29
C THR A 123 -5.34 13.55 -4.91
N ASP A 124 -6.37 13.14 -4.16
CA ASP A 124 -7.42 12.25 -4.65
C ASP A 124 -8.05 12.70 -5.97
N PHE A 125 -8.23 14.01 -6.14
CA PHE A 125 -8.75 14.58 -7.37
C PHE A 125 -7.81 14.32 -8.55
N LYS A 126 -6.50 14.57 -8.38
CA LYS A 126 -5.49 14.29 -9.41
C LYS A 126 -5.37 12.80 -9.69
N ILE A 127 -5.42 11.96 -8.66
CA ILE A 127 -5.40 10.50 -8.79
C ILE A 127 -6.58 10.03 -9.65
N LYS A 128 -7.81 10.46 -9.35
CA LYS A 128 -9.01 10.11 -10.13
C LYS A 128 -8.92 10.61 -11.58
N ALA A 129 -8.45 11.84 -11.79
CA ALA A 129 -8.27 12.38 -13.13
C ALA A 129 -7.26 11.57 -13.96
N CYS A 130 -6.09 11.26 -13.39
CA CYS A 130 -5.06 10.46 -14.06
C CYS A 130 -5.53 9.02 -14.32
N GLN A 131 -6.27 8.43 -13.38
CA GLN A 131 -6.89 7.11 -13.56
C GLN A 131 -7.89 7.10 -14.72
N SER A 132 -8.71 8.15 -14.86
CA SER A 132 -9.63 8.29 -16.00
C SER A 132 -8.85 8.29 -17.31
N ILE A 133 -7.79 9.09 -17.41
CA ILE A 133 -6.95 9.19 -18.62
C ILE A 133 -6.36 7.82 -18.99
N VAL A 134 -5.84 7.06 -18.03
CA VAL A 134 -5.28 5.72 -18.31
C VAL A 134 -6.35 4.77 -18.84
N ASN A 135 -7.56 4.80 -18.28
CA ASN A 135 -8.68 3.98 -18.77
C ASN A 135 -9.08 4.38 -20.20
N ASP A 136 -9.12 5.68 -20.49
CA ASP A 136 -9.45 6.20 -21.82
C ASP A 136 -8.40 5.78 -22.87
N LEU A 137 -7.11 5.78 -22.51
CA LEU A 137 -6.03 5.27 -23.37
C LEU A 137 -6.19 3.79 -23.68
N LEU A 138 -6.52 2.98 -22.67
CA LEU A 138 -6.71 1.55 -22.86
C LEU A 138 -7.94 1.26 -23.73
N GLN A 139 -9.03 1.98 -23.51
CA GLN A 139 -10.21 1.89 -24.36
C GLN A 139 -9.86 2.27 -25.80
N SER A 140 -9.17 3.39 -26.01
CA SER A 140 -8.74 3.84 -27.34
C SER A 140 -7.82 2.83 -28.03
N CYS A 141 -6.92 2.19 -27.28
CA CYS A 141 -6.03 1.15 -27.78
C CYS A 141 -6.81 -0.10 -28.22
N GLU A 142 -7.76 -0.57 -27.42
CA GLU A 142 -8.58 -1.74 -27.76
C GLU A 142 -9.53 -1.45 -28.93
N GLU A 143 -10.13 -0.25 -28.99
CA GLU A 143 -10.94 0.19 -30.13
C GLU A 143 -10.12 0.21 -31.43
N ALA A 144 -8.91 0.76 -31.38
CA ALA A 144 -7.99 0.75 -32.52
C ALA A 144 -7.60 -0.68 -32.91
N LYS A 145 -7.32 -1.55 -31.94
CA LYS A 145 -6.98 -2.96 -32.17
C LYS A 145 -8.12 -3.73 -32.83
N VAL A 146 -9.36 -3.59 -32.35
CA VAL A 146 -10.54 -4.25 -32.95
C VAL A 146 -10.79 -3.73 -34.36
N LYS A 147 -10.60 -2.43 -34.60
CA LYS A 147 -10.79 -1.82 -35.92
C LYS A 147 -9.76 -2.29 -36.94
N LEU A 148 -8.49 -2.44 -36.53
CA LEU A 148 -7.39 -2.82 -37.42
C LEU A 148 -7.18 -4.34 -37.50
N MET A 149 -7.67 -5.09 -36.52
CA MET A 149 -7.61 -6.55 -36.47
C MET A 149 -9.01 -7.15 -36.20
N PRO A 150 -10.01 -6.91 -37.08
CA PRO A 150 -11.33 -7.47 -36.91
C PRO A 150 -11.27 -9.01 -37.02
N LYS A 151 -11.68 -9.71 -35.95
CA LYS A 151 -11.78 -11.18 -35.97
C LYS A 151 -12.73 -11.60 -37.10
N LYS A 152 -12.27 -12.50 -37.99
CA LYS A 152 -13.10 -13.09 -39.04
C LYS A 152 -14.33 -13.74 -38.40
N LYS A 153 -15.53 -13.15 -38.57
CA LYS A 153 -16.77 -13.85 -38.25
C LYS A 153 -16.99 -14.91 -39.33
N PHE A 154 -17.05 -16.17 -38.92
CA PHE A 154 -17.46 -17.28 -39.77
C PHE A 154 -18.79 -16.94 -40.47
N GLY A 155 -18.72 -16.63 -41.76
CA GLY A 155 -19.89 -16.35 -42.59
C GLY A 155 -20.42 -17.65 -43.18
N PHE A 156 -21.43 -18.24 -42.56
CA PHE A 156 -22.26 -19.25 -43.20
C PHE A 156 -23.21 -18.55 -44.18
N SER A 157 -22.83 -18.48 -45.46
CA SER A 157 -23.73 -18.06 -46.55
C SER A 157 -24.51 -19.27 -47.04
N GLY A 158 -25.85 -19.19 -46.94
CA GLY A 158 -26.76 -20.29 -47.22
C GLY A 158 -27.10 -20.50 -48.70
N ARG A 159 -27.50 -21.73 -49.02
CA ARG A 159 -28.31 -22.04 -50.21
C ARG A 159 -29.54 -22.83 -49.78
N LYS A 160 -30.72 -22.31 -50.12
CA LYS A 160 -32.05 -22.88 -49.83
C LYS A 160 -32.32 -24.14 -50.67
N VAL A 161 -32.83 -25.21 -50.06
CA VAL A 161 -33.84 -26.13 -50.62
C VAL A 161 -34.69 -26.68 -49.44
N THR A 162 -36.01 -26.63 -49.57
CA THR A 162 -37.04 -27.16 -48.66
C THR A 162 -37.62 -28.49 -49.22
N PRO A 163 -38.55 -29.23 -48.56
CA PRO A 163 -38.31 -30.20 -47.48
C PRO A 163 -38.94 -31.60 -47.74
N LYS A 164 -38.54 -32.67 -47.03
CA LYS A 164 -39.36 -33.82 -46.50
C LYS A 164 -38.49 -34.97 -45.90
N PRO A 165 -39.06 -35.90 -45.09
CA PRO A 165 -38.59 -36.16 -43.72
C PRO A 165 -37.79 -37.46 -43.48
N CYS A 166 -37.36 -37.53 -42.21
CA CYS A 166 -36.46 -38.39 -41.42
C CYS A 166 -36.49 -39.93 -41.54
N LEU A 167 -35.45 -40.51 -40.90
CA LEU A 167 -35.18 -41.87 -40.36
C LEU A 167 -34.01 -42.55 -41.13
N ASN A 168 -32.90 -43.03 -40.57
CA ASN A 168 -32.41 -43.32 -39.21
C ASN A 168 -30.85 -43.44 -39.22
N PRO A 169 -30.15 -43.59 -38.08
CA PRO A 169 -28.74 -43.21 -37.91
C PRO A 169 -27.69 -44.36 -37.83
N LYS A 170 -26.47 -44.00 -38.26
CA LYS A 170 -25.12 -44.29 -37.69
C LYS A 170 -24.56 -45.73 -37.75
N LEU A 171 -23.26 -45.99 -37.95
CA LEU A 171 -22.05 -45.22 -38.26
C LEU A 171 -20.93 -46.24 -38.57
N SER A 172 -20.08 -45.99 -39.58
CA SER A 172 -18.78 -46.67 -39.73
C SER A 172 -17.74 -45.76 -40.39
N LYS A 173 -16.56 -45.70 -39.74
CA LYS A 173 -15.17 -45.64 -40.25
C LYS A 173 -14.61 -44.38 -40.98
N THR A 174 -13.51 -43.91 -40.36
CA THR A 174 -12.17 -43.54 -40.87
C THR A 174 -11.91 -42.33 -41.78
N ASP A 175 -11.08 -41.45 -41.21
CA ASP A 175 -9.83 -40.83 -41.70
C ASP A 175 -9.80 -39.58 -42.60
N ASN A 176 -9.10 -38.58 -42.01
CA ASN A 176 -8.44 -37.38 -42.52
C ASN A 176 -9.31 -36.19 -42.97
N VAL A 177 -9.59 -35.25 -42.05
CA VAL A 177 -9.37 -33.78 -42.20
C VAL A 177 -9.40 -33.06 -40.82
N ASP A 178 -8.48 -32.10 -40.62
CA ASP A 178 -8.45 -30.90 -39.75
C ASP A 178 -9.10 -30.83 -38.33
N GLY A 179 -8.29 -30.35 -37.38
CA GLY A 179 -8.74 -29.51 -36.26
C GLY A 179 -8.42 -30.04 -34.85
N ALA A 180 -7.49 -29.38 -34.15
CA ALA A 180 -7.59 -28.95 -32.74
C ALA A 180 -6.19 -28.61 -32.20
N GLU A 181 -5.86 -27.32 -32.24
CA GLU A 181 -4.73 -26.73 -31.54
C GLU A 181 -4.80 -27.07 -30.04
N LYS A 182 -3.80 -27.80 -29.55
CA LYS A 182 -3.41 -27.74 -28.14
C LYS A 182 -2.65 -26.45 -27.95
N ASN A 183 -3.37 -25.36 -27.70
CA ASN A 183 -2.78 -24.14 -27.22
C ASN A 183 -2.92 -24.07 -25.70
N GLU A 184 -1.77 -23.97 -25.06
CA GLU A 184 -1.59 -23.76 -23.64
C GLU A 184 -2.43 -22.58 -23.15
N HIS A 185 -2.86 -22.69 -21.91
CA HIS A 185 -3.74 -21.77 -21.20
C HIS A 185 -3.02 -20.43 -20.94
N ILE A 186 -2.85 -19.59 -21.96
CA ILE A 186 -2.58 -18.17 -21.80
C ILE A 186 -3.92 -17.50 -21.54
N SER A 187 -4.26 -17.37 -20.27
CA SER A 187 -5.42 -16.61 -19.81
C SER A 187 -5.32 -15.17 -20.33
N THR A 188 -6.27 -14.87 -21.19
CA THR A 188 -6.66 -13.59 -21.79
C THR A 188 -6.40 -12.38 -20.87
N ILE A 189 -5.38 -11.59 -21.21
CA ILE A 189 -5.20 -10.22 -20.70
C ILE A 189 -6.21 -9.34 -21.43
N THR A 190 -7.37 -9.14 -20.80
CA THR A 190 -8.30 -8.04 -21.09
C THR A 190 -7.94 -6.86 -20.18
N GLY A 191 -7.89 -5.64 -20.73
CA GLY A 191 -7.24 -4.48 -20.12
C GLY A 191 -7.77 -3.96 -18.77
N SER A 192 -6.93 -3.13 -18.14
CA SER A 192 -7.31 -1.88 -17.45
C SER A 192 -7.98 -1.94 -16.08
N LYS A 193 -7.18 -1.96 -15.02
CA LYS A 193 -7.45 -1.28 -13.73
C LYS A 193 -6.27 -1.50 -12.79
N VAL A 194 -6.02 -0.56 -11.86
CA VAL A 194 -5.36 -0.93 -10.60
C VAL A 194 -6.16 -2.08 -10.03
N SER A 195 -5.61 -3.28 -10.09
CA SER A 195 -6.25 -4.44 -9.50
C SER A 195 -5.97 -4.37 -8.01
N TRP A 196 -6.82 -3.64 -7.29
CA TRP A 196 -6.92 -3.81 -5.84
C TRP A 196 -7.03 -5.29 -5.55
N THR A 197 -6.10 -5.84 -4.76
CA THR A 197 -6.15 -7.25 -4.37
C THR A 197 -7.49 -7.55 -3.71
N LEU A 198 -7.94 -6.65 -2.82
CA LEU A 198 -9.26 -6.68 -2.21
C LEU A 198 -9.87 -5.29 -2.30
N SER A 199 -11.09 -5.17 -2.80
CA SER A 199 -11.80 -3.90 -2.71
C SER A 199 -13.31 -4.03 -2.67
N ASN A 200 -13.95 -2.98 -2.13
CA ASN A 200 -15.40 -2.83 -2.12
C ASN A 200 -16.10 -4.05 -1.50
N ARG A 201 -15.68 -4.44 -0.29
CA ARG A 201 -16.26 -5.56 0.46
C ARG A 201 -16.86 -5.07 1.77
N THR A 202 -17.94 -5.71 2.17
CA THR A 202 -18.66 -5.36 3.40
C THR A 202 -19.11 -6.62 4.12
N ASN A 203 -18.93 -6.67 5.45
CA ASN A 203 -19.36 -7.80 6.30
C ASN A 203 -18.74 -9.16 5.92
N GLU A 204 -17.52 -9.15 5.38
CA GLU A 204 -16.87 -10.35 4.84
C GLU A 204 -15.67 -10.78 5.67
N TYR A 205 -15.51 -12.10 5.86
CA TYR A 205 -14.28 -12.72 6.34
C TYR A 205 -13.46 -13.19 5.13
N ILE A 206 -12.22 -12.72 5.02
CA ILE A 206 -11.33 -12.97 3.89
C ILE A 206 -10.00 -13.51 4.43
N CYS A 207 -9.49 -14.59 3.85
CA CYS A 207 -8.24 -15.20 4.27
C CYS A 207 -7.43 -15.59 3.03
N LEU A 208 -6.39 -14.81 2.73
CA LEU A 208 -5.47 -15.06 1.62
C LEU A 208 -4.26 -15.84 2.14
N LYS A 209 -3.83 -16.88 1.41
CA LYS A 209 -2.73 -17.75 1.84
C LYS A 209 -1.78 -18.16 0.72
N GLY A 210 -0.57 -18.58 1.10
CA GLY A 210 0.40 -19.18 0.18
C GLY A 210 0.70 -18.27 -1.00
N ASP A 211 0.55 -18.77 -2.23
CA ASP A 211 0.85 -18.03 -3.46
C ASP A 211 0.03 -16.75 -3.64
N GLU A 212 -1.10 -16.58 -2.94
CA GLU A 212 -1.89 -15.35 -2.99
C GLU A 212 -1.20 -14.18 -2.30
N VAL A 213 -0.32 -14.46 -1.33
CA VAL A 213 0.38 -13.47 -0.50
C VAL A 213 1.88 -13.45 -0.76
N HIS A 214 2.47 -14.63 -1.03
CA HIS A 214 3.92 -14.81 -1.09
C HIS A 214 4.60 -13.87 -2.09
N SER A 215 5.48 -13.01 -1.59
CA SER A 215 6.27 -12.04 -2.36
C SER A 215 5.42 -11.08 -3.22
N LYS A 216 4.13 -10.90 -2.89
CA LYS A 216 3.21 -10.01 -3.62
C LYS A 216 2.97 -8.72 -2.86
N ASP A 217 2.73 -7.66 -3.61
CA ASP A 217 2.26 -6.39 -3.07
C ASP A 217 0.73 -6.44 -2.99
N ILE A 218 0.22 -6.36 -1.76
CA ILE A 218 -1.20 -6.50 -1.46
C ILE A 218 -1.80 -5.11 -1.28
N THR A 219 -2.84 -4.82 -2.06
CA THR A 219 -3.55 -3.55 -2.02
C THR A 219 -5.00 -3.80 -1.61
N ILE A 220 -5.45 -3.12 -0.56
CA ILE A 220 -6.77 -3.27 0.03
C ILE A 220 -7.43 -1.91 0.09
N ALA A 221 -8.64 -1.77 -0.46
CA ALA A 221 -9.35 -0.49 -0.38
C ALA A 221 -10.87 -0.61 -0.26
N HIS A 222 -11.49 0.36 0.42
CA HIS A 222 -12.95 0.45 0.53
C HIS A 222 -13.58 -0.80 1.18
N LEU A 223 -13.02 -1.25 2.30
CA LEU A 223 -13.57 -2.34 3.12
C LEU A 223 -14.34 -1.77 4.30
N GLN A 224 -15.50 -2.36 4.60
CA GLN A 224 -16.32 -1.97 5.75
C GLN A 224 -16.73 -3.20 6.56
N ASN A 225 -16.49 -3.18 7.87
CA ASN A 225 -16.82 -4.29 8.76
C ASN A 225 -16.31 -5.65 8.24
N CYS A 226 -15.05 -5.71 7.80
CA CYS A 226 -14.43 -6.93 7.29
C CYS A 226 -13.38 -7.48 8.26
N PHE A 227 -13.14 -8.79 8.18
CA PHE A 227 -12.06 -9.46 8.90
C PHE A 227 -11.14 -10.12 7.89
N VAL A 228 -9.97 -9.52 7.68
CA VAL A 228 -9.01 -9.91 6.64
C VAL A 228 -7.77 -10.54 7.28
N GLU A 229 -7.36 -11.68 6.77
CA GLU A 229 -6.12 -12.36 7.15
C GLU A 229 -5.24 -12.59 5.94
N LEU A 230 -3.98 -12.17 6.03
CA LEU A 230 -2.94 -12.43 5.04
C LEU A 230 -1.92 -13.38 5.66
N GLN A 231 -1.99 -14.67 5.32
CA GLN A 231 -1.09 -15.70 5.83
C GLN A 231 -0.01 -16.01 4.78
N GLY A 232 1.14 -15.36 4.92
CA GLY A 232 2.27 -15.48 4.01
C GLY A 232 3.18 -14.25 4.09
N PRO A 233 4.38 -14.31 3.47
CA PRO A 233 5.33 -13.21 3.48
C PRO A 233 5.00 -12.23 2.35
N ALA A 234 4.21 -11.20 2.64
CA ALA A 234 3.88 -10.17 1.65
C ALA A 234 5.10 -9.30 1.33
N GLY A 235 5.17 -8.75 0.12
CA GLY A 235 6.18 -7.77 -0.25
C GLY A 235 5.96 -6.43 0.47
N SER A 236 4.82 -5.82 0.17
CA SER A 236 4.26 -4.65 0.87
C SER A 236 2.75 -4.81 1.01
N VAL A 237 2.18 -4.12 2.00
CA VAL A 237 0.72 -4.05 2.20
C VAL A 237 0.29 -2.59 2.22
N GLN A 238 -0.71 -2.26 1.41
CA GLN A 238 -1.37 -0.96 1.38
C GLN A 238 -2.85 -1.11 1.71
N ILE A 239 -3.33 -0.35 2.70
CA ILE A 239 -4.73 -0.38 3.15
C ILE A 239 -5.29 1.04 3.09
N SER A 240 -6.40 1.23 2.37
CA SER A 240 -6.94 2.58 2.13
C SER A 240 -8.45 2.63 2.31
N HIS A 241 -8.98 3.72 2.87
CA HIS A 241 -10.42 3.95 2.99
C HIS A 241 -11.19 2.78 3.63
N CYS A 242 -10.70 2.27 4.76
CA CYS A 242 -11.29 1.12 5.44
C CYS A 242 -11.92 1.51 6.78
N SER A 243 -13.07 0.92 7.12
CA SER A 243 -13.75 1.23 8.38
C SER A 243 -14.24 -0.01 9.11
N ASN A 244 -14.23 0.04 10.45
CA ASN A 244 -14.74 -1.03 11.32
C ASN A 244 -14.13 -2.41 11.03
N SER A 245 -12.91 -2.47 10.46
CA SER A 245 -12.35 -3.70 9.92
C SER A 245 -11.12 -4.15 10.70
N THR A 246 -10.83 -5.45 10.67
CA THR A 246 -9.65 -6.06 11.29
C THR A 246 -8.76 -6.66 10.20
N PHE A 247 -7.47 -6.33 10.22
CA PHE A 247 -6.49 -6.79 9.26
C PHE A 247 -5.35 -7.49 10.00
N LEU A 248 -5.23 -8.80 9.82
CA LEU A 248 -4.16 -9.61 10.40
C LEU A 248 -3.17 -10.00 9.30
N CYS A 249 -2.00 -9.40 9.32
CA CYS A 249 -0.94 -9.65 8.35
C CYS A 249 0.14 -10.53 8.98
N GLY A 250 0.60 -11.53 8.23
CA GLY A 250 1.90 -12.15 8.47
C GLY A 250 3.07 -11.17 8.28
N PRO A 251 4.31 -11.67 8.33
CA PRO A 251 5.51 -10.87 8.08
C PRO A 251 5.48 -10.16 6.71
N ILE A 252 5.68 -8.85 6.70
CA ILE A 252 5.71 -8.01 5.50
C ILE A 252 7.15 -7.58 5.24
N ALA A 253 7.73 -8.05 4.14
CA ALA A 253 9.14 -7.89 3.84
C ALA A 253 9.63 -6.43 3.85
N ARG A 254 8.76 -5.49 3.45
CA ARG A 254 9.10 -4.06 3.37
C ARG A 254 8.22 -3.24 4.30
N SER A 255 7.06 -2.80 3.79
CA SER A 255 6.29 -1.74 4.43
C SER A 255 4.80 -2.06 4.53
N LEU A 256 4.21 -1.61 5.64
CA LEU A 256 2.78 -1.40 5.78
C LEU A 256 2.48 0.10 5.61
N PHE A 257 1.68 0.45 4.62
CA PHE A 257 1.11 1.79 4.48
C PHE A 257 -0.40 1.70 4.67
N ALA A 258 -0.94 2.54 5.54
CA ALA A 258 -2.38 2.62 5.74
C ALA A 258 -2.85 4.08 5.77
N ASP A 259 -3.94 4.38 5.09
CA ASP A 259 -4.57 5.70 5.10
C ASP A 259 -6.10 5.61 5.17
N PHE A 260 -6.71 6.69 5.67
CA PHE A 260 -8.17 6.80 5.81
C PHE A 260 -8.81 5.58 6.48
N CYS A 261 -8.16 5.07 7.53
CA CYS A 261 -8.66 3.97 8.32
C CYS A 261 -9.40 4.50 9.56
N THR A 262 -10.61 4.03 9.82
CA THR A 262 -11.41 4.48 10.96
C THR A 262 -11.94 3.30 11.77
N ASN A 263 -11.83 3.39 13.10
CA ASN A 263 -12.32 2.34 14.02
C ASN A 263 -11.84 0.92 13.61
N SER A 264 -10.58 0.80 13.21
CA SER A 264 -10.04 -0.43 12.60
C SER A 264 -8.86 -0.98 13.38
N THR A 265 -8.63 -2.28 13.27
CA THR A 265 -7.51 -2.97 13.92
C THR A 265 -6.52 -3.46 12.86
N LEU A 266 -5.25 -3.09 13.01
CA LEU A 266 -4.15 -3.48 12.13
C LEU A 266 -3.15 -4.30 12.93
N SER A 267 -2.88 -5.54 12.54
CA SER A 267 -1.86 -6.38 13.15
C SER A 267 -0.83 -6.76 12.09
N ALA A 268 0.42 -6.31 12.24
CA ALA A 268 1.46 -6.57 11.25
C ALA A 268 2.87 -6.61 11.85
N ALA A 269 3.72 -7.44 11.25
CA ALA A 269 5.16 -7.40 11.40
C ALA A 269 5.78 -6.87 10.11
N CYS A 270 6.57 -5.79 10.16
CA CYS A 270 7.15 -5.16 8.98
C CYS A 270 8.49 -4.46 9.29
N GLN A 271 9.20 -3.99 8.27
CA GLN A 271 10.37 -3.13 8.49
C GLN A 271 9.94 -1.69 8.79
N GLN A 272 8.94 -1.20 8.05
CA GLN A 272 8.46 0.18 8.15
C GLN A 272 6.93 0.21 8.21
N MET A 273 6.39 1.10 9.04
CA MET A 273 4.96 1.36 9.12
C MET A 273 4.70 2.85 8.92
N ARG A 274 3.73 3.21 8.08
CA ARG A 274 3.21 4.58 7.97
C ARG A 274 1.68 4.56 7.99
N LEU A 275 1.10 5.33 8.90
CA LEU A 275 -0.33 5.51 9.05
C LEU A 275 -0.66 6.99 8.80
N HIS A 276 -1.63 7.26 7.95
CA HIS A 276 -2.01 8.62 7.55
C HIS A 276 -3.52 8.85 7.68
N SER A 277 -3.95 10.07 8.02
CA SER A 277 -5.37 10.48 8.02
C SER A 277 -6.34 9.46 8.65
N SER A 278 -5.94 8.85 9.76
CA SER A 278 -6.65 7.71 10.37
C SER A 278 -7.04 7.99 11.81
N GLU A 279 -8.18 7.49 12.24
CA GLU A 279 -8.74 7.78 13.56
C GLU A 279 -9.22 6.50 14.26
N GLN A 280 -9.04 6.43 15.58
CA GLN A 280 -9.53 5.32 16.43
C GLN A 280 -9.02 3.95 15.96
N CYS A 281 -7.75 3.87 15.56
CA CYS A 281 -7.17 2.60 15.13
C CYS A 281 -6.37 1.94 16.26
N GLN A 282 -6.45 0.61 16.34
CA GLN A 282 -5.58 -0.20 17.19
C GLN A 282 -4.53 -0.89 16.34
N ILE A 283 -3.25 -0.73 16.67
CA ILE A 283 -2.13 -1.27 15.92
C ILE A 283 -1.36 -2.26 16.79
N TYR A 284 -1.32 -3.51 16.36
CA TYR A 284 -0.54 -4.59 16.96
C TYR A 284 0.71 -4.75 16.10
N LEU A 285 1.82 -4.17 16.55
CA LEU A 285 2.96 -3.87 15.68
C LEU A 285 4.22 -4.62 16.11
N HIS A 286 4.89 -5.19 15.11
CA HIS A 286 6.30 -5.51 15.16
C HIS A 286 6.97 -4.68 14.06
N VAL A 287 7.89 -3.79 14.43
CA VAL A 287 8.58 -2.94 13.46
C VAL A 287 10.08 -2.91 13.72
N THR A 288 10.88 -3.24 12.72
CA THR A 288 12.35 -3.30 12.91
C THR A 288 13.04 -1.96 12.70
N CYS A 289 12.48 -1.08 11.86
CA CYS A 289 13.07 0.22 11.56
C CYS A 289 12.28 1.35 12.23
N ARG A 290 11.19 1.81 11.61
CA ARG A 290 10.46 3.00 12.07
C ARG A 290 8.97 2.89 11.80
N ALA A 291 8.18 3.39 12.76
CA ALA A 291 6.76 3.61 12.61
C ALA A 291 6.45 5.12 12.64
N ILE A 292 5.62 5.57 11.70
CA ILE A 292 5.25 6.97 11.52
C ILE A 292 3.73 7.11 11.49
N ILE A 293 3.22 8.11 12.21
CA ILE A 293 1.83 8.57 12.06
C ILE A 293 1.79 10.04 11.61
N GLU A 294 0.78 10.38 10.83
CA GLU A 294 0.55 11.72 10.28
C GLU A 294 -0.96 11.94 10.12
N ASP A 295 -1.49 13.11 10.51
CA ASP A 295 -2.92 13.41 10.52
C ASP A 295 -3.79 12.34 11.22
N CYS A 296 -3.25 11.72 12.26
CA CYS A 296 -3.92 10.64 13.00
C CYS A 296 -4.44 11.10 14.36
N SER A 297 -5.44 10.39 14.89
CA SER A 297 -5.90 10.61 16.27
C SER A 297 -6.41 9.32 16.94
N LYS A 298 -6.28 9.25 18.27
CA LYS A 298 -6.73 8.11 19.10
C LYS A 298 -6.15 6.76 18.64
N ILE A 299 -4.86 6.75 18.33
CA ILE A 299 -4.14 5.54 17.91
C ILE A 299 -3.67 4.77 19.15
N GLY A 300 -4.14 3.54 19.32
CA GLY A 300 -3.66 2.63 20.36
C GLY A 300 -2.63 1.68 19.77
N VAL A 301 -1.46 1.53 20.41
CA VAL A 301 -0.41 0.62 19.93
C VAL A 301 -0.07 -0.45 20.96
N ALA A 302 0.13 -1.67 20.49
CA ALA A 302 0.43 -2.86 21.27
C ALA A 302 1.45 -3.75 20.54
N PRO A 303 2.11 -4.69 21.23
CA PRO A 303 3.01 -5.64 20.56
C PRO A 303 2.22 -6.57 19.63
N TYR A 304 2.80 -6.87 18.47
CA TYR A 304 2.28 -7.88 17.54
C TYR A 304 2.22 -9.26 18.20
N ASN A 305 1.08 -9.94 18.04
CA ASN A 305 0.84 -11.27 18.59
C ASN A 305 0.03 -12.18 17.65
N TYR A 306 -0.06 -11.84 16.37
CA TYR A 306 -0.71 -12.73 15.41
C TYR A 306 0.22 -13.89 15.08
N ASP A 307 -0.35 -15.10 15.09
CA ASP A 307 0.38 -16.35 14.89
C ASP A 307 -0.47 -17.29 14.02
N TYR A 308 0.21 -18.05 13.17
CA TYR A 308 -0.41 -19.06 12.30
C TYR A 308 0.63 -20.09 11.88
N THR A 309 0.16 -21.24 11.40
CA THR A 309 1.02 -22.33 10.93
C THR A 309 1.93 -21.85 9.80
N GLY A 310 3.26 -21.92 9.99
CA GLY A 310 4.25 -21.51 8.99
C GLY A 310 4.80 -20.09 9.17
N ILE A 311 4.37 -19.33 10.19
CA ILE A 311 4.81 -17.93 10.36
C ILE A 311 6.33 -17.80 10.53
N ASP A 312 7.00 -18.79 11.14
CA ASP A 312 8.46 -18.79 11.35
C ASP A 312 9.23 -18.77 10.03
N GLU A 313 8.77 -19.54 9.05
CA GLU A 313 9.34 -19.57 7.69
C GLU A 313 9.08 -18.24 6.97
N ASP A 314 7.90 -17.65 7.18
CA ASP A 314 7.54 -16.35 6.61
C ASP A 314 8.41 -15.21 7.16
N TYR A 315 8.78 -15.24 8.44
CA TYR A 315 9.74 -14.28 9.02
C TYR A 315 11.10 -14.37 8.32
N ASN A 316 11.57 -15.59 8.04
CA ASN A 316 12.82 -15.82 7.32
C ASN A 316 12.75 -15.32 5.88
N HIS A 317 11.66 -15.59 5.17
CA HIS A 317 11.44 -15.11 3.80
C HIS A 317 11.33 -13.58 3.73
N ALA A 318 10.61 -12.97 4.66
CA ALA A 318 10.46 -11.52 4.78
C ALA A 318 11.73 -10.82 5.28
N LYS A 319 12.73 -11.58 5.76
CA LYS A 319 13.99 -11.08 6.36
C LYS A 319 13.73 -10.10 7.51
N ILE A 320 12.73 -10.41 8.34
CA ILE A 320 12.41 -9.64 9.55
C ILE A 320 13.08 -10.33 10.75
N ASN A 321 13.88 -9.59 11.51
CA ASN A 321 14.50 -10.12 12.72
C ASN A 321 13.52 -10.06 13.90
N LYS A 322 13.10 -11.23 14.41
CA LYS A 322 12.17 -11.34 15.55
C LYS A 322 12.65 -10.68 16.83
N GLU A 323 13.96 -10.54 17.01
CA GLU A 323 14.56 -9.96 18.22
C GLU A 323 14.53 -8.42 18.23
N VAL A 324 14.23 -7.78 17.09
CA VAL A 324 14.26 -6.32 16.96
C VAL A 324 12.84 -5.79 16.78
N ASN A 325 12.29 -5.17 17.82
CA ASN A 325 10.95 -4.60 17.75
C ASN A 325 10.87 -3.21 18.41
N ASN A 326 10.66 -2.18 17.59
CA ASN A 326 10.59 -0.76 17.97
C ASN A 326 9.15 -0.24 18.06
N TYR A 327 8.16 -1.10 18.31
CA TYR A 327 6.73 -0.70 18.32
C TYR A 327 6.37 0.41 19.33
N THR A 328 7.21 0.63 20.35
CA THR A 328 7.01 1.67 21.37
C THR A 328 7.55 3.05 20.96
N ASP A 329 8.26 3.15 19.83
CA ASP A 329 8.88 4.38 19.34
C ASP A 329 8.21 4.83 18.03
N ILE A 330 7.06 5.49 18.16
CA ILE A 330 6.27 6.00 17.04
C ILE A 330 6.50 7.49 16.87
N ALA A 331 6.96 7.87 15.68
CA ALA A 331 7.11 9.26 15.30
C ALA A 331 5.78 9.84 14.83
N ASP A 332 5.24 10.80 15.58
CA ASP A 332 4.10 11.62 15.14
C ASP A 332 4.60 12.89 14.44
N PHE A 333 4.41 12.96 13.13
CA PHE A 333 4.91 14.05 12.31
C PHE A 333 4.21 15.38 12.57
N ASN A 334 2.98 15.35 13.08
CA ASN A 334 2.23 16.57 13.39
C ASN A 334 2.52 17.10 14.80
N TRP A 335 3.31 16.38 15.59
CA TRP A 335 3.61 16.73 16.97
C TRP A 335 5.07 17.16 17.15
N LEU A 336 5.29 18.48 17.15
CA LEU A 336 6.62 19.09 17.22
C LEU A 336 7.17 19.24 18.65
N SER A 337 6.38 18.91 19.68
CA SER A 337 6.80 19.03 21.07
C SER A 337 7.61 17.82 21.50
N SER A 338 8.86 18.05 21.93
CA SER A 338 9.72 17.00 22.49
C SER A 338 9.56 16.83 24.01
N GLU A 339 8.91 17.79 24.68
CA GLU A 339 8.72 17.76 26.14
C GLU A 339 7.45 17.00 26.56
N VAL A 340 6.47 16.92 25.67
CA VAL A 340 5.16 16.31 25.93
C VAL A 340 4.94 15.20 24.92
N ALA A 341 4.54 14.01 25.39
CA ALA A 341 4.18 12.92 24.49
C ALA A 341 3.03 13.34 23.56
N SER A 342 3.04 12.82 22.32
CA SER A 342 1.95 13.08 21.38
C SER A 342 0.62 12.64 21.99
N PRO A 343 -0.45 13.46 21.89
CA PRO A 343 -1.80 13.08 22.31
C PRO A 343 -2.49 12.16 21.28
N ASN A 344 -1.92 12.01 20.08
CA ASN A 344 -2.55 11.30 18.97
C ASN A 344 -2.38 9.79 19.07
N TRP A 345 -1.41 9.31 19.85
CA TRP A 345 -1.19 7.89 20.07
C TRP A 345 -0.83 7.55 21.51
N HIS A 346 -1.04 6.30 21.90
CA HIS A 346 -0.67 5.78 23.22
C HIS A 346 -0.43 4.28 23.18
N LEU A 347 0.33 3.77 24.14
CA LEU A 347 0.46 2.34 24.36
C LEU A 347 -0.78 1.79 25.08
N ILE A 348 -1.30 0.66 24.58
CA ILE A 348 -2.43 -0.05 25.17
C ILE A 348 -1.95 -0.78 26.43
N LYS A 349 -2.44 -0.36 27.61
CA LYS A 349 -1.98 -0.83 28.94
C LYS A 349 -2.54 -2.19 29.34
N ASP A 350 -3.79 -2.50 28.97
CA ASP A 350 -4.52 -3.71 29.39
C ASP A 350 -4.46 -4.81 28.30
N PHE A 351 -3.25 -5.11 27.82
CA PHE A 351 -3.00 -6.10 26.78
C PHE A 351 -3.10 -7.54 27.33
N HIS A 352 -4.26 -7.99 27.79
CA HIS A 352 -4.50 -9.43 27.70
C HIS A 352 -4.38 -9.78 26.22
N ALA A 353 -3.33 -10.55 25.87
CA ALA A 353 -2.97 -10.85 24.49
C ALA A 353 -4.24 -11.21 23.71
N ILE A 354 -4.59 -10.36 22.77
CA ILE A 354 -5.85 -10.49 22.04
C ILE A 354 -5.91 -11.88 21.41
N ASN A 355 -6.99 -12.62 21.68
CA ASN A 355 -7.19 -13.91 21.08
C ASN A 355 -7.81 -13.72 19.69
N TRP A 356 -6.97 -13.71 18.66
CA TRP A 356 -7.39 -13.53 17.28
C TRP A 356 -8.36 -14.61 16.79
N VAL A 357 -8.23 -15.85 17.29
CA VAL A 357 -9.16 -16.93 16.99
C VAL A 357 -10.54 -16.61 17.55
N GLN A 358 -10.62 -16.19 18.81
CA GLN A 358 -11.88 -15.77 19.42
C GLN A 358 -12.49 -14.58 18.68
N LYS A 359 -11.69 -13.55 18.34
CA LYS A 359 -12.16 -12.39 17.58
C LYS A 359 -12.73 -12.75 16.21
N ARG A 360 -12.09 -13.68 15.50
CA ARG A 360 -12.59 -14.22 14.24
C ARG A 360 -13.92 -14.94 14.42
N GLN A 361 -14.04 -15.79 15.46
CA GLN A 361 -15.30 -16.48 15.75
C GLN A 361 -16.43 -15.50 16.11
N GLU A 362 -16.15 -14.50 16.95
CA GLU A 362 -17.11 -13.43 17.28
C GLU A 362 -17.61 -12.71 16.03
N PHE A 363 -16.71 -12.40 15.09
CA PHE A 363 -17.07 -11.78 13.81
C PHE A 363 -17.97 -12.68 12.97
N LEU A 364 -17.61 -13.96 12.81
CA LEU A 364 -18.39 -14.93 12.04
C LEU A 364 -19.79 -15.15 12.64
N THR A 365 -19.90 -15.30 13.96
CA THR A 365 -21.21 -15.47 14.63
C THR A 365 -22.11 -14.26 14.43
N ARG A 366 -21.60 -13.04 14.66
CA ARG A 366 -22.39 -11.81 14.47
C ARG A 366 -22.91 -11.64 13.04
N ASN A 367 -22.12 -12.02 12.05
CA ASN A 367 -22.54 -11.90 10.65
C ASN A 367 -23.53 -13.01 10.23
N MET A 368 -23.47 -14.21 10.83
CA MET A 368 -24.50 -15.24 10.61
C MET A 368 -25.86 -14.82 11.19
N ASP A 369 -25.87 -14.24 12.40
CA ASP A 369 -27.10 -13.77 13.04
C ASP A 369 -27.75 -12.64 12.22
N ASN A 370 -26.95 -11.70 11.72
CA ASN A 370 -27.42 -10.60 10.87
C ASN A 370 -27.89 -11.04 9.48
N ALA A 371 -27.42 -12.19 8.97
CA ALA A 371 -27.88 -12.75 7.70
C ALA A 371 -29.15 -13.61 7.86
N SER A 372 -29.51 -13.97 9.09
CA SER A 372 -30.68 -14.79 9.43
C SER A 372 -31.92 -13.95 9.81
N LEU A 373 -31.77 -12.62 9.87
CA LEU A 373 -32.81 -11.61 10.05
C LEU A 373 -33.11 -10.94 8.71
#